data_AF-A0A2E3FJX1-F1
#
_entry.id   AF-A0A2E3FJX1-F1
#
_cell.length_a   1.000
_cell.length_b   1.000
_cell.length_c   1.000
_cell.angle_alpha   90.00
_cell.angle_beta   90.00
_cell.angle_gamma   90.00
#
_symmetry.space_group_name_H-M   'P 1'
#
loop_
_entity.id
_entity.type
_entity.pdbx_description
1 polymer ?
#
loop_
_entity_poly.entity_id
_entity_poly.type
_entity_poly.pdbx_seq_one_letter_code
_entity_poly.pdbx_strand_id
1 'polypeptide(L)' 'MLSESVLIVAGVLMIGFLFAPLGLGGGILYVPLLHYIGGWDLDQTLIIVSLLLTAITSYGSGIEHRKQSYVDDRLIRIA' A
#
# COMPACT_ATOMS: atom_id res chain seq x y z
N MET A 1 -5.09 15.92 -17.60
CA MET A 1 -4.97 16.55 -16.27
C MET A 1 -6.00 16.00 -15.27
N LEU A 2 -7.27 16.44 -15.26
CA LEU A 2 -8.24 15.95 -14.25
C LEU A 2 -8.49 14.43 -14.36
N SER A 3 -8.56 13.91 -15.59
CA SER A 3 -8.78 12.49 -15.87
C SER A 3 -7.63 11.59 -15.37
N GLU A 4 -6.38 11.99 -15.58
CA GLU A 4 -5.21 11.27 -15.08
C GLU A 4 -5.19 11.22 -13.55
N SER A 5 -5.41 12.36 -12.88
CA SER A 5 -5.43 12.41 -11.42
C SER A 5 -6.51 11.50 -10.83
N VAL A 6 -7.70 11.46 -11.45
CA VAL A 6 -8.78 10.54 -11.05
C VAL A 6 -8.35 9.08 -11.23
N LEU A 7 -7.68 8.75 -12.33
CA LEU A 7 -7.19 7.40 -12.60
C LEU A 7 -6.13 6.95 -11.58
N ILE A 8 -5.19 7.83 -11.23
CA ILE A 8 -4.15 7.56 -10.23
C ILE A 8 -4.79 7.33 -8.86
N VAL A 9 -5.71 8.20 -8.44
CA VAL A 9 -6.40 8.07 -7.15
C VAL A 9 -7.21 6.78 -7.10
N ALA A 10 -7.97 6.47 -8.16
CA ALA A 10 -8.73 5.22 -8.25
C ALA A 10 -7.80 3.99 -8.21
N GLY A 11 -6.67 4.04 -8.91
CA GLY A 11 -5.65 2.98 -8.90
C GLY A 11 -5.04 2.78 -7.52
N VAL A 12 -4.69 3.87 -6.82
CA VAL A 12 -4.16 3.83 -5.45
C VAL A 12 -5.15 3.16 -4.50
N LEU A 13 -6.43 3.56 -4.57
CA LEU A 13 -7.49 2.99 -3.74
C LEU A 13 -7.73 1.51 -4.06
N MET A 14 -7.71 1.14 -5.35
CA MET A 14 -7.87 -0.25 -5.78
C MET A 14 -6.72 -1.14 -5.30
N ILE A 15 -5.47 -0.69 -5.46
CA ILE A 15 -4.29 -1.42 -4.96
C ILE A 15 -4.38 -1.55 -3.45
N GLY A 16 -4.68 -0.47 -2.73
CA GLY A 16 -4.81 -0.49 -1.28
C GLY A 16 -5.89 -1.46 -0.81
N PHE A 17 -7.06 -1.45 -1.46
CA PHE A 17 -8.18 -2.33 -1.12
C PHE A 17 -7.90 -3.80 -1.43
N LEU A 18 -7.26 -4.11 -2.57
CA LEU A 18 -6.97 -5.51 -2.96
C LEU A 18 -5.79 -6.10 -2.19
N PHE A 19 -4.76 -5.29 -1.91
CA PHE A 19 -3.53 -5.77 -1.27
C PHE A 19 -3.51 -5.62 0.24
N ALA A 20 -4.37 -4.80 0.83
CA ALA A 20 -4.51 -4.75 2.29
C ALA A 20 -4.93 -6.13 2.85
N PRO A 21 -6.00 -6.81 2.40
CA PRO A 21 -6.37 -8.12 2.94
C PRO A 21 -5.28 -9.19 2.76
N LEU A 22 -4.46 -9.07 1.72
CA LEU A 22 -3.39 -10.03 1.42
C LEU A 22 -2.14 -9.85 2.31
N GLY A 23 -2.03 -8.75 3.05
CA GLY A 23 -0.88 -8.47 3.93
C GLY A 23 0.44 -8.19 3.19
N LEU A 24 0.39 -8.01 1.86
CA LEU A 24 1.57 -7.79 1.00
C LEU A 24 1.97 -6.31 0.88
N GLY A 25 1.16 -5.39 1.39
CA GLY A 25 1.50 -3.96 1.45
C GLY A 25 1.39 -3.17 0.15
N GLY A 26 0.93 -3.76 -0.96
CA GLY A 26 0.65 -3.04 -2.23
C GLY A 26 1.87 -2.42 -2.94
N GLY A 27 3.07 -2.47 -2.35
CA GLY A 27 4.24 -1.71 -2.79
C GLY A 27 4.78 -2.03 -4.18
N ILE A 28 4.60 -3.28 -4.64
CA ILE A 28 4.98 -3.67 -6.00
C ILE A 28 4.20 -2.89 -7.06
N LEU A 29 2.97 -2.48 -6.76
CA LEU A 29 2.09 -1.83 -7.75
C LEU A 29 2.02 -0.31 -7.63
N TYR A 30 2.39 0.27 -6.49
CA TYR A 30 2.40 1.75 -6.34
C TYR A 30 3.45 2.42 -7.22
N VAL A 31 4.65 1.85 -7.33
CA VAL A 31 5.72 2.37 -8.20
C VAL A 31 5.31 2.39 -9.68
N PRO A 32 4.90 1.26 -10.30
CA PRO A 32 4.49 1.26 -11.70
C PRO A 32 3.22 2.08 -11.96
N LEU A 33 2.30 2.20 -11.00
CA LEU A 33 1.14 3.09 -11.12
C LEU A 33 1.59 4.55 -11.26
N LEU A 34 2.45 5.03 -10.36
CA LEU A 34 2.92 6.42 -10.37
C LEU A 34 3.81 6.71 -11.58
N HIS A 35 4.69 5.79 -11.96
CA HIS A 35 5.62 5.98 -13.07
C HIS A 35 4.92 5.88 -14.44
N TYR A 36 4.19 4.79 -14.71
CA TYR A 36 3.64 4.54 -16.04
C TYR A 36 2.29 5.22 -16.27
N ILE A 37 1.43 5.30 -15.25
CA ILE A 37 0.11 5.95 -15.38
C ILE A 37 0.18 7.42 -14.96
N GLY A 38 0.92 7.71 -13.89
CA GLY A 38 1.10 9.08 -13.41
C GLY A 38 2.13 9.89 -14.18
N GLY A 39 2.98 9.25 -14.99
CA GLY A 39 4.05 9.91 -15.74
C GLY A 39 5.13 10.53 -14.84
N TRP A 40 5.24 10.07 -13.59
CA TRP A 40 6.27 10.56 -12.67
C TRP A 40 7.62 9.94 -13.02
N ASP A 41 8.68 10.73 -13.00
CA ASP A 41 10.03 10.20 -13.14
C ASP A 41 10.39 9.29 -11.95
N LEU A 42 11.26 8.30 -12.21
CA LEU A 42 11.83 7.43 -11.18
C LEU A 42 12.85 8.20 -10.32
N ASP A 43 12.35 9.15 -9.55
CA ASP A 43 13.11 10.02 -8.67
C ASP A 43 12.93 9.61 -7.19
N GLN A 44 13.63 10.33 -6.32
CA GLN A 44 13.53 10.15 -4.88
C GLN A 44 12.11 10.40 -4.36
N THR A 45 11.36 11.34 -4.95
CA THR A 45 9.98 11.67 -4.56
C THR A 45 9.05 10.48 -4.78
N LEU A 46 9.06 9.88 -5.97
CA LEU A 46 8.25 8.72 -6.32
C LEU A 46 8.54 7.55 -5.37
N ILE A 47 9.82 7.29 -5.12
CA ILE A 47 10.25 6.21 -4.22
C ILE A 47 9.71 6.46 -2.82
N ILE A 48 9.89 7.66 -2.26
CA ILE A 48 9.39 7.98 -0.90
C ILE A 48 7.86 7.86 -0.82
N VAL A 49 7.14 8.41 -1.80
CA VAL A 49 5.67 8.36 -1.84
C VAL A 49 5.18 6.92 -1.92
N SER A 50 5.72 6.11 -2.83
CA SER A 50 5.34 4.70 -2.97
C SER A 50 5.62 3.88 -1.70
N LEU A 51 6.74 4.12 -1.02
CA LEU A 51 7.08 3.48 0.24
C LEU A 51 6.14 3.91 1.38
N LEU A 52 5.78 5.20 1.46
CA LEU A 52 4.81 5.68 2.45
C LEU A 52 3.43 5.07 2.23
N LEU A 53 2.94 5.01 0.99
CA LEU A 53 1.69 4.32 0.67
C LEU A 53 1.74 2.84 1.07
N THR A 54 2.87 2.18 0.78
CA THR A 54 3.12 0.79 1.18
C THR A 54 3.07 0.63 2.70
N ALA A 55 3.73 1.53 3.44
CA ALA A 55 3.77 1.49 4.89
C ALA A 55 2.37 1.69 5.50
N ILE A 56 1.61 2.68 5.02
CA ILE A 56 0.26 2.97 5.51
C ILE A 56 -0.68 1.79 5.25
N THR A 57 -0.66 1.22 4.05
CA THR A 57 -1.54 0.09 3.70
C THR A 57 -1.14 -1.20 4.43
N SER A 58 0.15 -1.48 4.57
CA SER A 58 0.67 -2.61 5.35
C SER A 58 0.29 -2.48 6.83
N TYR A 59 0.47 -1.30 7.40
CA TYR A 59 0.15 -1.03 8.80
C TYR A 59 -1.35 -1.11 9.07
N GLY A 60 -2.17 -0.50 8.21
CA GLY A 60 -3.63 -0.56 8.28
C GLY A 60 -4.15 -2.00 8.23
N SER A 61 -3.62 -2.81 7.32
CA SER A 61 -3.95 -4.23 7.23
C SER A 61 -3.50 -5.04 8.45
N GLY A 62 -2.25 -4.84 8.90
CA GLY A 62 -1.65 -5.59 9.99
C GLY A 62 -2.39 -5.37 11.32
N ILE A 63 -2.88 -4.15 11.57
CA ILE A 63 -3.72 -3.86 12.75
C ILE A 63 -5.03 -4.64 12.68
N GLU A 64 -5.71 -4.64 11.53
CA GLU A 64 -7.00 -5.29 11.40
C GLU A 64 -6.89 -6.82 11.57
N HIS A 65 -5.84 -7.42 11.03
CA HIS A 65 -5.56 -8.84 11.24
C HIS A 65 -5.22 -9.19 12.70
N ARG A 66 -4.52 -8.31 13.43
CA ARG A 66 -4.27 -8.50 14.87
C ARG A 66 -5.54 -8.38 15.71
N LYS A 67 -6.48 -7.50 15.34
CA LYS A 67 -7.77 -7.37 16.05
C LYS A 67 -8.67 -8.60 15.95
N GLN A 68 -8.53 -9.37 14.87
CA GLN A 68 -9.34 -10.56 14.61
C GLN A 68 -8.84 -11.84 15.32
N SER A 69 -7.85 -11.78 16.23
CA SER A 69 -7.30 -12.93 16.99
C SER A 69 -6.68 -14.07 16.16
N TYR A 70 -6.34 -13.83 14.89
CA TYR A 70 -5.57 -14.78 14.07
C TYR A 70 -4.05 -14.79 14.39
N VAL A 71 -3.64 -14.01 15.38
CA VAL A 71 -2.25 -13.85 15.79
C VAL A 71 -2.13 -14.31 17.24
N ASP A 72 -1.51 -15.48 17.44
CA ASP A 72 -1.23 -15.98 18.79
C ASP A 72 0.05 -15.32 19.31
N ASP A 73 -0.11 -14.23 20.06
CA ASP A 73 1.01 -13.46 20.61
C ASP A 73 1.91 -14.28 21.55
N ARG A 74 1.42 -15.40 22.13
CA ARG A 74 2.27 -16.29 22.95
C ARG A 74 3.27 -17.09 22.11
N LEU A 75 2.89 -17.44 20.88
CA LEU A 75 3.74 -18.17 19.94
C LEU A 75 4.87 -17.28 19.39
N ILE A 76 4.61 -15.97 19.31
CA ILE A 76 5.51 -14.99 18.69
C ILE A 76 6.36 -14.25 19.75
N ARG A 77 6.16 -14.51 21.05
CA ARG A 77 6.92 -13.90 22.18
C ARG A 77 6.97 -12.36 22.12
N ILE A 78 5.86 -11.73 21.73
CA ILE A 78 5.78 -10.26 21.67
C ILE A 78 5.14 -9.69 22.97
N ALA A 79 4.65 -10.55 23.86
CA ALA A 79 4.11 -10.21 25.18
C ALA A 79 4.53 -11.22 26.25
#